data_AF-U7Q9I5-F1
#
_entry.id   AF-U7Q9I5-F1
#
_cell.length_a   1.000
_cell.length_b   1.000
_cell.length_c   1.000
_cell.angle_alpha   90.00
_cell.angle_beta   90.00
_cell.angle_gamma   90.00
#
_symmetry.space_group_name_H-M   'P 1'
#
loop_
_entity.id
_entity.type
_entity.pdbx_description
1 polymer ?
#
loop_
_entity_poly.entity_id
_entity_poly.type
_entity_poly.pdbx_seq_one_letter_code
_entity_poly.pdbx_strand_id
1 'polypeptide(L)'
;MFRKRVFYPVVAVSLAVVMSVTIVYRANSQNQTNSNIFDPVEIQQKERFLGLDVVKVDLRPFDENRWVEEVTFDGEVTVSGTYKQNTLIGESQQGSPCLYVDKRTENKLPRLKGDERFMWCAL
;
A
#
# COMPACT_ATOMS: atom_id res chain seq x y z
N MET A 1 6.65 -56.59 12.23
CA MET A 1 5.78 -55.54 12.80
C MET A 1 6.03 -54.25 12.02
N PHE A 2 5.24 -53.95 10.98
CA PHE A 2 5.46 -52.81 10.08
C PHE A 2 4.67 -51.58 10.56
N ARG A 3 5.37 -50.51 10.96
CA ARG A 3 4.76 -49.21 11.30
C ARG A 3 4.49 -48.42 10.02
N LYS A 4 3.22 -48.28 9.63
CA LYS A 4 2.78 -47.33 8.60
C LYS A 4 3.01 -45.91 9.09
N ARG A 5 3.82 -45.12 8.36
CA ARG A 5 3.94 -43.67 8.57
C ARG A 5 2.85 -42.99 7.74
N VAL A 6 1.91 -42.34 8.41
CA VAL A 6 0.87 -41.51 7.80
C VAL A 6 1.50 -40.15 7.51
N PHE A 7 1.64 -39.80 6.24
CA PHE A 7 2.04 -38.46 5.81
C PHE A 7 0.79 -37.58 5.78
N TYR A 8 0.76 -36.54 6.62
CA TYR A 8 -0.22 -35.47 6.51
C TYR A 8 0.37 -34.39 5.59
N PRO A 9 -0.27 -34.04 4.46
CA PRO A 9 0.15 -32.89 3.69
C PRO A 9 -0.19 -31.62 4.50
N VAL A 10 0.84 -30.88 4.89
CA VAL A 10 0.68 -29.52 5.44
C VAL A 10 0.28 -28.64 4.27
N VAL A 11 -1.01 -28.34 4.16
CA VAL A 11 -1.51 -27.35 3.21
C VAL A 11 -1.21 -25.98 3.81
N ALA A 12 -0.15 -25.32 3.32
CA ALA A 12 0.12 -23.93 3.63
C ALA A 12 -0.94 -23.07 2.93
N VAL A 13 -1.84 -22.48 3.72
CA VAL A 13 -2.83 -21.52 3.21
C VAL A 13 -2.15 -20.15 3.21
N SER A 14 -1.71 -19.69 2.04
CA SER A 14 -1.23 -18.33 1.86
C SER A 14 -2.42 -17.37 1.87
N LEU A 15 -2.54 -16.57 2.94
CA LEU A 15 -3.56 -15.53 3.05
C LEU A 15 -3.13 -14.31 2.22
N ALA A 16 -3.69 -14.14 1.03
CA ALA A 16 -3.50 -12.92 0.25
C ALA A 16 -4.36 -11.80 0.87
N VAL A 17 -3.72 -10.87 1.56
CA VAL A 17 -4.40 -9.68 2.10
C VAL A 17 -4.54 -8.66 0.97
N VAL A 18 -5.75 -8.54 0.42
CA VAL A 18 -6.08 -7.47 -0.53
C VAL A 18 -6.42 -6.22 0.28
N MET A 19 -5.44 -5.32 0.45
CA MET A 19 -5.69 -4.01 1.05
C MET A 19 -6.19 -3.04 -0.03
N SER A 20 -7.47 -2.69 0.00
CA SER A 20 -8.04 -1.59 -0.78
C SER A 20 -8.01 -0.30 0.05
N VAL A 21 -7.18 0.67 -0.35
CA VAL A 21 -7.07 1.99 0.30
C VAL A 21 -7.64 3.05 -0.64
N THR A 22 -8.70 3.75 -0.21
CA THR A 22 -9.26 4.91 -0.94
C THR A 22 -8.71 6.20 -0.34
N ILE A 23 -8.08 7.06 -1.14
CA ILE A 23 -7.43 8.30 -0.69
C ILE A 23 -8.08 9.50 -1.38
N VAL A 24 -8.53 10.50 -0.59
CA VAL A 24 -9.05 11.78 -1.06
C VAL A 24 -7.98 12.86 -0.83
N TYR A 25 -7.57 13.60 -1.87
CA TYR A 25 -6.47 14.58 -1.75
C TYR A 25 -6.87 16.04 -2.04
N ARG A 26 -6.10 16.99 -1.49
CA ARG A 26 -6.10 18.43 -1.80
C ARG A 26 -4.65 18.85 -2.09
N ALA A 27 -4.37 19.31 -3.31
CA ALA A 27 -3.02 19.51 -3.80
C ALA A 27 -2.22 20.56 -3.02
N ASN A 28 -1.05 20.17 -2.51
CA ASN A 28 0.07 21.07 -2.27
C ASN A 28 1.36 20.26 -2.48
N SER A 29 2.16 20.65 -3.48
CA SER A 29 3.25 19.85 -4.05
C SER A 29 4.61 20.30 -3.51
N GLN A 30 5.33 19.41 -2.82
CA GLN A 30 6.80 19.50 -2.71
C GLN A 30 7.45 18.28 -3.35
N ASN A 31 8.35 18.55 -4.30
CA ASN A 31 9.10 17.58 -5.10
C ASN A 31 9.99 16.70 -4.21
N GLN A 32 9.63 15.42 -4.09
CA GLN A 32 10.56 14.35 -3.75
C GLN A 32 10.78 13.49 -4.99
N THR A 33 12.01 13.44 -5.49
CA THR A 33 12.47 12.52 -6.55
C THR A 33 12.75 11.14 -5.94
N ASN A 34 11.72 10.43 -5.49
CA ASN A 34 11.83 9.02 -5.17
C ASN A 34 11.26 8.20 -6.33
N SER A 35 11.98 7.18 -6.80
CA SER A 35 11.58 6.33 -7.94
C SER A 35 10.29 5.52 -7.72
N ASN A 36 9.75 5.54 -6.50
CA ASN A 36 8.51 4.87 -6.12
C ASN A 36 7.32 5.81 -6.02
N ILE A 37 7.50 7.10 -6.33
CA ILE A 37 6.42 8.08 -6.37
C ILE A 37 5.79 8.05 -7.77
N PHE A 38 4.46 7.94 -7.82
CA PHE A 38 3.68 8.02 -9.06
C PHE A 38 2.67 9.17 -9.00
N ASP A 39 2.39 9.75 -10.16
CA ASP A 39 1.30 10.70 -10.37
C ASP A 39 0.12 9.95 -11.02
N PRO A 40 -1.09 9.93 -10.42
CA PRO A 40 -2.21 9.14 -10.95
C PRO A 40 -2.72 9.64 -12.31
N VAL A 41 -2.41 10.89 -12.67
CA VAL A 41 -2.73 11.45 -13.98
C VAL A 41 -1.75 10.93 -15.05
N GLU A 42 -0.54 10.54 -14.64
CA GLU A 42 0.50 10.05 -15.54
C GLU A 42 0.49 8.53 -15.68
N ILE A 43 0.10 7.79 -14.63
CA ILE A 43 0.11 6.33 -14.61
C ILE A 43 -1.06 5.72 -15.40
N GLN A 44 -0.79 4.70 -16.21
CA GLN A 44 -1.82 4.08 -17.06
C GLN A 44 -2.12 2.64 -16.64
N GLN A 45 -3.38 2.22 -16.83
CA GLN A 45 -3.74 0.80 -16.67
C GLN A 45 -2.92 -0.06 -17.64
N LYS A 46 -2.50 -1.25 -17.18
CA LYS A 46 -1.61 -2.21 -17.87
C LYS A 46 -0.14 -1.79 -17.96
N GLU A 47 0.23 -0.67 -17.34
CA GLU A 47 1.64 -0.37 -17.08
C GLU A 47 2.17 -1.23 -15.92
N ARG A 48 3.48 -1.43 -15.89
CA ARG A 48 4.18 -1.96 -14.72
C ARG A 48 4.89 -0.86 -13.97
N PHE A 49 4.57 -0.72 -12.70
CA PHE A 49 5.20 0.25 -11.80
C PHE A 49 5.85 -0.50 -10.63
N LEU A 50 7.16 -0.34 -10.45
CA LEU A 50 7.97 -1.09 -9.46
C LEU A 50 7.82 -2.62 -9.57
N GLY A 51 7.54 -3.13 -10.77
CA GLY A 51 7.30 -4.55 -11.00
C GLY A 51 5.90 -5.04 -10.60
N LEU A 52 5.02 -4.14 -10.17
CA LEU A 52 3.61 -4.40 -9.92
C LEU A 52 2.77 -4.01 -11.14
N ASP A 53 1.74 -4.79 -11.44
CA ASP A 53 0.82 -4.55 -12.54
C ASP A 53 -0.23 -3.52 -12.13
N VAL A 54 -0.39 -2.44 -12.90
CA VAL A 54 -1.42 -1.42 -12.65
C VAL A 54 -2.75 -1.92 -13.20
N VAL A 55 -3.61 -2.43 -12.32
CA VAL A 55 -4.87 -3.10 -12.72
C VAL A 55 -6.07 -2.17 -12.71
N LYS A 56 -6.02 -1.06 -11.96
CA LYS A 56 -7.08 -0.05 -11.93
C LYS A 56 -6.48 1.33 -11.71
N VAL A 57 -7.01 2.29 -12.46
CA VAL A 57 -6.82 3.73 -12.24
C VAL A 57 -8.21 4.32 -12.34
N ASP A 58 -8.68 4.95 -11.26
CA ASP A 58 -10.00 5.52 -11.15
C ASP A 58 -9.88 6.93 -10.57
N LEU A 59 -10.21 7.90 -11.42
CA LEU A 59 -10.15 9.32 -11.15
C LEU A 59 -11.59 9.83 -11.07
N ARG A 60 -12.04 10.21 -9.87
CA ARG A 60 -13.39 10.72 -9.66
C ARG A 60 -13.33 12.15 -9.14
N PRO A 61 -14.18 13.06 -9.61
CA PRO A 61 -14.25 14.39 -9.01
C PRO A 61 -14.70 14.27 -7.56
N PHE A 62 -13.96 14.90 -6.65
CA PHE A 62 -14.38 15.12 -5.26
C PHE A 62 -15.25 16.38 -5.16
N ASP A 63 -14.81 17.45 -5.82
CA ASP A 63 -15.57 18.69 -6.04
C ASP A 63 -15.11 19.40 -7.32
N GLU A 64 -15.57 20.62 -7.57
CA GLU A 64 -15.27 21.41 -8.77
C GLU A 64 -13.77 21.56 -9.07
N ASN A 65 -12.91 21.46 -8.06
CA ASN A 65 -11.47 21.69 -8.19
C ASN A 65 -10.61 20.57 -7.58
N ARG A 66 -11.21 19.48 -7.12
CA ARG A 66 -10.51 18.35 -6.47
C ARG A 66 -10.94 17.03 -7.05
N TRP A 67 -9.98 16.12 -7.11
CA TRP A 67 -10.16 14.76 -7.61
C TRP A 67 -9.77 13.76 -6.51
N VAL A 68 -10.52 12.67 -6.43
CA VAL A 68 -10.19 11.45 -5.69
C VAL A 68 -9.55 10.49 -6.67
N GLU A 69 -8.42 9.93 -6.29
CA GLU A 69 -7.64 9.06 -7.16
C GLU A 69 -7.46 7.72 -6.44
N GLU A 70 -7.91 6.66 -7.11
CA GLU A 70 -7.74 5.29 -6.65
C GLU A 70 -6.93 4.53 -7.70
N VAL A 71 -5.73 4.10 -7.30
CA VAL A 71 -4.87 3.25 -8.13
C VAL A 71 -4.70 1.92 -7.44
N THR A 72 -5.01 0.83 -8.14
CA THR A 72 -4.84 -0.52 -7.66
C THR A 72 -3.68 -1.18 -8.40
N PHE A 73 -2.77 -1.74 -7.61
CA PHE A 73 -1.62 -2.52 -8.07
C PHE A 73 -1.85 -4.00 -7.74
N ASP A 74 -1.47 -4.89 -8.64
CA ASP A 74 -1.42 -6.33 -8.43
C ASP A 74 0.02 -6.84 -8.47
N GLY A 75 0.35 -7.78 -7.59
CA GLY A 75 1.68 -8.35 -7.46
C GLY A 75 2.17 -8.48 -6.02
N GLU A 76 3.45 -8.87 -5.88
CA GLU A 76 4.06 -9.15 -4.60
C GLU A 76 5.21 -8.18 -4.29
N VAL A 77 5.25 -7.70 -3.05
CA VAL A 77 6.35 -6.88 -2.56
C VAL A 77 6.72 -7.32 -1.15
N THR A 78 8.03 -7.43 -0.88
CA THR A 78 8.54 -7.70 0.46
C THR A 78 9.09 -6.43 1.08
N VAL A 79 8.46 -6.02 2.18
CA VAL A 79 8.89 -4.90 3.02
C VAL A 79 9.23 -5.38 4.43
N SER A 80 10.11 -4.66 5.12
CA SER A 80 10.34 -4.83 6.55
C SER A 80 9.82 -3.63 7.31
N GLY A 81 9.37 -3.85 8.54
CA GLY A 81 8.82 -2.77 9.35
C GLY A 81 8.46 -3.23 10.76
N THR A 82 8.00 -2.29 11.56
CA THR A 82 7.59 -2.53 12.95
C THR A 82 6.18 -2.00 13.16
N TYR A 83 5.34 -2.80 13.82
CA TYR A 83 4.04 -2.32 14.29
C TYR A 83 4.21 -1.50 15.56
N LYS A 84 3.66 -0.29 15.58
CA LYS A 84 3.59 0.56 16.77
C LYS A 84 2.22 1.22 16.86
N GLN A 85 1.81 1.57 18.07
CA GLN A 85 0.61 2.38 18.26
C GLN A 85 0.82 3.75 17.63
N ASN A 86 -0.18 4.18 16.85
CA ASN A 86 -0.20 5.53 16.31
C ASN A 86 -0.44 6.53 17.41
N THR A 87 0.42 7.55 17.47
CA THR A 87 0.27 8.68 18.38
C THR A 87 0.16 10.00 17.62
N LEU A 88 0.09 9.96 16.28
CA LEU A 88 0.32 11.12 15.42
C LEU A 88 -0.88 11.51 14.56
N ILE A 89 -1.94 10.68 14.48
CA ILE A 89 -3.13 10.99 13.67
C ILE A 89 -4.35 11.02 14.58
N GLY A 90 -4.86 12.22 14.88
CA GLY A 90 -6.18 12.48 15.50
C GLY A 90 -6.51 11.74 16.82
N GLU A 91 -7.46 12.24 17.60
CA GLU A 91 -7.92 11.50 18.79
C GLU A 91 -8.59 10.16 18.40
N SER A 92 -9.24 10.11 17.24
CA SER A 92 -10.00 8.94 16.77
C SER A 92 -9.15 7.77 16.28
N GLN A 93 -7.86 7.97 15.98
CA GLN A 93 -6.95 6.91 15.53
C GLN A 93 -5.75 6.74 16.47
N GLN A 94 -5.78 7.39 17.62
CA GLN A 94 -4.78 7.23 18.65
C GLN A 94 -4.85 5.80 19.23
N GLY A 95 -3.70 5.12 19.28
CA GLY A 95 -3.62 3.74 19.75
C GLY A 95 -3.80 2.67 18.68
N SER A 96 -4.27 3.02 17.47
CA SER A 96 -4.39 2.06 16.36
C SER A 96 -3.00 1.52 15.96
N PRO A 97 -2.84 0.19 15.77
CA PRO A 97 -1.58 -0.37 15.33
C PRO A 97 -1.30 0.02 13.88
N CYS A 98 -0.18 0.72 13.65
CA CYS A 98 0.28 1.06 12.31
C CYS A 98 1.64 0.42 12.04
N LEU A 99 1.81 -0.03 10.79
CA LEU A 99 3.08 -0.52 10.28
C LEU A 99 3.96 0.67 9.88
N TYR A 100 5.10 0.78 10.52
CA TYR A 100 6.17 1.69 10.15
C TYR A 100 7.18 0.91 9.30
N VAL A 101 7.20 1.17 8.00
CA VAL A 101 8.10 0.48 7.05
C VAL A 101 9.50 1.05 7.17
N ASP A 102 10.51 0.19 7.15
CA ASP A 102 11.90 0.59 7.18
C ASP A 102 12.28 1.37 5.92
N LYS A 103 13.07 2.43 6.07
CA LYS A 103 13.59 3.25 4.95
C LYS A 103 14.30 2.46 3.86
N ARG A 104 14.86 1.29 4.21
CA ARG A 104 15.56 0.38 3.28
C ARG A 104 14.62 -0.32 2.30
N THR A 105 13.34 -0.44 2.65
CA THR A 105 12.34 -1.15 1.82
C THR A 105 11.11 -0.30 1.50
N GLU A 106 10.98 0.90 2.06
CA GLU A 106 9.85 1.79 1.80
C GLU A 106 9.72 2.19 0.32
N ASN A 107 10.84 2.28 -0.39
CA ASN A 107 10.89 2.60 -1.82
C ASN A 107 10.44 1.45 -2.73
N LYS A 108 10.07 0.30 -2.17
CA LYS A 108 9.46 -0.79 -2.94
C LYS A 108 7.95 -0.66 -3.03
N LEU A 109 7.34 0.16 -2.17
CA LEU A 109 5.90 0.41 -2.18
C LEU A 109 5.61 1.61 -3.09
N PRO A 110 4.63 1.51 -3.99
CA PRO A 110 4.12 2.68 -4.70
C PRO A 110 3.65 3.74 -3.72
N ARG A 111 4.05 4.98 -3.96
CA ARG A 111 3.62 6.16 -3.22
C ARG A 111 2.95 7.14 -4.15
N LEU A 112 1.81 7.64 -3.72
CA LEU A 112 1.16 8.73 -4.41
C LEU A 112 2.03 9.99 -4.29
N LYS A 113 2.16 10.76 -5.36
CA LYS A 113 2.80 12.08 -5.34
C LYS A 113 2.12 12.99 -4.33
N GLY A 114 2.91 13.50 -3.38
CA GLY A 114 2.40 14.28 -2.26
C GLY A 114 1.98 13.45 -1.04
N ASP A 115 2.01 12.12 -1.07
CA ASP A 115 1.77 11.29 0.12
C ASP A 115 2.93 11.40 1.11
N GLU A 116 2.74 12.26 2.11
CA GLU A 116 3.68 12.49 3.21
C GLU A 116 3.58 11.45 4.34
N ARG A 117 2.64 10.50 4.26
CA ARG A 117 2.48 9.48 5.31
C ARG A 117 3.73 8.60 5.35
N PHE A 118 4.20 8.25 6.53
CA PHE A 118 5.33 7.33 6.74
C PHE A 118 4.89 6.04 7.45
N MET A 119 3.58 5.84 7.62
CA MET A 119 2.99 4.70 8.29
C MET A 119 1.74 4.23 7.55
N TRP A 120 1.46 2.93 7.65
CA TRP A 120 0.25 2.29 7.12
C TRP A 120 -0.56 1.75 8.30
N CYS A 121 -1.72 2.34 8.54
CA CYS A 121 -2.59 1.96 9.65
C CYS A 121 -3.66 0.98 9.17
N ALA A 122 -3.91 -0.07 9.96
CA ALA A 122 -5.14 -0.83 9.81
C ALA A 122 -6.31 0.07 10.25
N LEU A 123 -7.29 0.24 9.37
CA LEU A 123 -8.58 0.85 9.73
C LEU A 123 -9.40 -0.10 10.60
#